data_AF-A0A7W1RF30-F1
#
_entry.id   AF-A0A7W1RF30-F1
#
_cell.length_a   1.000
_cell.length_b   1.000
_cell.length_c   1.000
_cell.angle_alpha   90.00
_cell.angle_beta   90.00
_cell.angle_gamma   90.00
#
_symmetry.space_group_name_H-M   'P 1'
#
loop_
_entity.id
_entity.type
_entity.pdbx_description
1 polymer ?
#
loop_
_entity_poly.entity_id
_entity_poly.type
_entity_poly.pdbx_seq_one_letter_code
_entity_poly.pdbx_strand_id
1 'polypeptide(L)'
;MKSLARQLRAHISRSNLTVRDIERLAGLKRCALSNILEGKSKNPSLDTLQASAKVLGCSVSDLLESTEAPDTTHFQAGLEEAQKPLVLPVRTPMLCEIMSALDTCFKNISYEPNLEQFWQCAIRVYSYTLGSTDPIVDPKFVQWLVNKFKE
;
A
#
# COMPACT_ATOMS: atom_id res chain seq x y z
N MET A 1 14.32 -17.40 -14.34
CA MET A 1 13.41 -17.76 -13.23
C MET A 1 13.29 -16.58 -12.29
N LYS A 2 12.15 -15.87 -12.29
CA LYS A 2 11.91 -14.77 -11.35
C LYS A 2 11.68 -15.40 -9.96
N SER A 3 12.50 -15.03 -8.96
CA SER A 3 12.48 -15.65 -7.63
C SER A 3 11.15 -15.39 -6.91
N LEU A 4 10.50 -16.44 -6.40
CA LEU A 4 9.33 -16.39 -5.51
C LEU A 4 9.52 -15.37 -4.38
N ALA A 5 10.74 -15.28 -3.85
CA ALA A 5 11.10 -14.31 -2.82
C ALA A 5 10.94 -12.86 -3.27
N ARG A 6 11.12 -12.56 -4.57
CA ARG A 6 10.94 -11.22 -5.12
C ARG A 6 9.47 -10.84 -5.22
N GLN A 7 8.62 -11.79 -5.62
CA GLN A 7 7.17 -11.57 -5.71
C GLN A 7 6.59 -11.40 -4.30
N LEU A 8 6.99 -12.25 -3.35
CA LEU A 8 6.61 -12.06 -1.94
C LEU A 8 7.03 -10.70 -1.41
N ARG A 9 8.27 -10.22 -1.69
CA ARG A 9 8.69 -8.87 -1.26
C ARG A 9 7.78 -7.79 -1.82
N ALA A 10 7.39 -7.88 -3.09
CA ALA A 10 6.49 -6.91 -3.71
C ALA A 10 5.10 -6.89 -3.04
N HIS A 11 4.54 -8.07 -2.74
CA HIS A 11 3.27 -8.16 -2.02
C HIS A 11 3.38 -7.69 -0.57
N ILE A 12 4.49 -8.02 0.11
CA ILE A 12 4.75 -7.57 1.47
C ILE A 12 4.92 -6.05 1.51
N SER A 13 5.64 -5.45 0.56
CA SER A 13 5.82 -3.99 0.50
C SER A 13 4.52 -3.23 0.18
N ARG A 14 3.58 -3.91 -0.50
CA ARG A 14 2.22 -3.39 -0.74
C ARG A 14 1.29 -3.60 0.46
N SER A 15 1.71 -4.41 1.43
CA SER A 15 0.97 -4.61 2.68
C SER A 15 1.52 -3.71 3.78
N ASN A 16 0.68 -3.30 4.72
CA ASN A 16 1.09 -2.58 5.93
C ASN A 16 1.61 -3.52 7.04
N LEU A 17 2.00 -4.75 6.68
CA LEU A 17 2.36 -5.81 7.62
C LEU A 17 3.86 -6.13 7.54
N THR A 18 4.49 -6.30 8.70
CA THR A 18 5.87 -6.81 8.73
C THR A 18 5.90 -8.30 8.43
N VAL A 19 7.05 -8.82 7.99
CA VAL A 19 7.26 -10.28 7.78
C VAL A 19 6.85 -11.07 9.03
N ARG A 20 7.14 -10.54 10.22
CA ARG A 20 6.78 -11.15 11.50
C ARG A 20 5.28 -11.12 11.77
N ASP A 21 4.60 -10.05 11.38
CA ASP A 21 3.14 -9.96 11.47
C ASP A 21 2.47 -10.95 10.54
N ILE A 22 2.99 -11.10 9.32
CA ILE A 22 2.48 -12.07 8.35
C ILE A 22 2.67 -13.48 8.87
N GLU A 23 3.86 -13.83 9.38
CA GLU A 23 4.08 -15.15 9.99
C GLU A 23 3.10 -15.44 11.13
N ARG A 24 2.86 -14.45 12.00
CA ARG A 24 1.93 -14.57 13.12
C ARG A 24 0.48 -14.72 12.65
N LEU A 25 0.04 -13.92 11.70
CA LEU A 25 -1.33 -13.91 11.18
C LEU A 25 -1.62 -15.13 10.30
N ALA A 26 -0.60 -15.63 9.59
CA ALA A 26 -0.69 -16.81 8.75
C ALA A 26 -0.52 -18.12 9.53
N GLY A 27 -0.25 -18.05 10.85
CA GLY A 27 -0.02 -19.23 11.69
C GLY A 27 1.26 -19.99 11.31
N LEU A 28 2.22 -19.31 10.69
CA LEU A 28 3.47 -19.91 10.24
C LEU A 28 4.48 -20.00 11.37
N LYS A 29 5.38 -20.98 11.26
CA LYS A 29 6.54 -21.07 12.16
C LYS A 29 7.39 -19.81 12.03
N ARG A 30 7.91 -19.34 13.16
CA ARG A 30 8.84 -18.20 13.22
C ARG A 30 9.99 -18.39 12.23
N CYS A 31 10.27 -17.34 11.46
CA CYS A 31 11.26 -17.29 10.38
C CYS A 31 10.94 -18.14 9.13
N ALA A 32 9.76 -18.75 9.02
CA ALA A 32 9.39 -19.51 7.83
C ALA A 32 9.35 -18.61 6.57
N LEU A 33 8.76 -17.43 6.69
CA LEU A 33 8.66 -16.47 5.60
C LEU A 33 10.02 -15.81 5.36
N SER A 34 10.74 -15.44 6.43
CA SER A 34 12.12 -14.93 6.32
C SER A 34 13.04 -15.89 5.57
N ASN A 35 12.94 -17.20 5.83
CA ASN A 35 13.77 -18.21 5.15
C ASN A 35 13.46 -18.33 3.66
N ILE A 36 12.21 -18.12 3.24
CA ILE A 36 11.82 -18.07 1.82
C ILE A 36 12.40 -16.81 1.18
N LEU A 37 12.27 -15.66 1.86
CA LEU A 37 12.77 -14.38 1.39
C LEU A 37 14.29 -14.35 1.21
N GLU A 38 15.03 -14.95 2.14
CA GLU A 38 16.49 -15.09 2.13
C GLU A 38 16.98 -16.20 1.20
N GLY A 39 16.08 -16.98 0.58
CA GLY A 39 16.44 -18.10 -0.31
C GLY A 39 17.00 -19.34 0.40
N LYS A 40 16.92 -19.40 1.74
CA LYS A 40 17.26 -20.57 2.56
C LYS A 40 16.24 -21.69 2.38
N SER A 41 14.98 -21.34 2.11
CA SER A 41 13.92 -22.28 1.72
C SER A 41 13.67 -22.19 0.22
N LYS A 42 14.07 -23.22 -0.54
CA LYS A 42 13.91 -23.27 -1.99
C LYS A 42 12.55 -23.82 -2.43
N ASN A 43 11.90 -24.60 -1.57
CA ASN A 43 10.60 -25.24 -1.82
C ASN A 43 9.67 -25.04 -0.60
N PRO A 44 9.08 -23.85 -0.42
CA PRO A 44 8.02 -23.68 0.57
C PRO A 44 6.82 -24.58 0.25
N SER A 45 6.17 -25.10 1.28
CA SER A 45 4.97 -25.92 1.09
C SER A 45 3.83 -25.07 0.51
N LEU A 46 2.93 -25.72 -0.24
CA LEU A 46 1.73 -25.08 -0.76
C LEU A 46 0.89 -24.44 0.36
N ASP A 47 0.78 -25.13 1.50
CA ASP A 47 0.09 -24.61 2.69
C ASP A 47 0.72 -23.30 3.20
N THR A 48 2.06 -23.20 3.19
CA THR A 48 2.78 -22.00 3.61
C THR A 48 2.48 -20.82 2.68
N LEU A 49 2.45 -21.10 1.37
CA LEU A 49 2.14 -20.10 0.35
C LEU A 49 0.68 -19.66 0.44
N GLN A 50 -0.24 -20.60 0.61
CA GLN A 50 -1.68 -20.32 0.72
C GLN A 50 -2.01 -19.51 1.99
N ALA A 51 -1.40 -19.86 3.12
CA ALA A 51 -1.58 -19.10 4.37
C ALA A 51 -1.02 -17.68 4.24
N SER A 52 0.15 -17.52 3.60
CA SER A 52 0.75 -16.20 3.34
C SER A 52 -0.13 -15.37 2.37
N ALA A 53 -0.60 -15.98 1.29
CA ALA A 53 -1.46 -15.34 0.29
C ALA A 53 -2.76 -14.83 0.91
N LYS A 54 -3.39 -15.64 1.78
CA LYS A 54 -4.62 -15.29 2.49
C LYS A 54 -4.44 -14.04 3.37
N VAL A 55 -3.30 -13.91 4.05
CA VAL A 55 -2.99 -12.74 4.88
C VAL A 55 -2.63 -11.52 4.04
N LEU A 56 -1.95 -11.74 2.92
CA LEU A 56 -1.57 -10.70 1.96
C LEU A 56 -2.73 -10.26 1.05
N GLY A 57 -3.89 -10.92 1.14
CA GLY A 57 -5.08 -10.62 0.33
C GLY A 57 -4.93 -10.95 -1.15
N CYS A 58 -4.04 -11.88 -1.51
CA CYS A 58 -3.80 -12.30 -2.89
C CYS A 58 -4.07 -13.81 -3.06
N SER A 59 -4.15 -14.29 -4.31
CA SER A 59 -4.20 -15.72 -4.60
C SER A 59 -2.79 -16.33 -4.61
N VAL A 60 -2.70 -17.66 -4.49
CA VAL A 60 -1.41 -18.36 -4.63
C VAL A 60 -0.89 -18.24 -6.07
N SER A 61 -1.79 -18.18 -7.05
CA SER A 61 -1.44 -17.92 -8.44
C SER A 61 -0.78 -16.55 -8.59
N ASP A 62 -1.26 -15.50 -7.91
CA ASP A 62 -0.63 -14.16 -7.96
C ASP A 62 0.78 -14.13 -7.35
N LEU A 63 1.08 -15.03 -6.40
CA LEU A 63 2.41 -15.19 -5.81
C LEU A 63 3.39 -15.99 -6.68
N LEU A 64 2.89 -16.66 -7.72
CA LEU A 64 3.65 -17.54 -8.60
C LEU A 64 3.74 -16.98 -10.03
N GLU A 65 2.62 -16.49 -10.54
CA GLU A 65 2.49 -15.86 -11.83
C GLU A 65 3.13 -14.48 -11.79
N SER A 66 4.07 -14.27 -12.72
CA SER A 66 4.50 -12.93 -13.03
C SER A 66 3.39 -12.26 -13.81
N THR A 67 2.39 -11.73 -13.11
CA THR A 67 1.59 -10.67 -13.72
C THR A 67 2.56 -9.53 -13.95
N GLU A 68 2.96 -9.35 -15.21
CA GLU A 68 3.26 -8.03 -15.74
C GLU A 68 1.94 -7.28 -15.67
N ALA A 69 1.54 -6.91 -14.44
CA ALA A 69 0.49 -5.94 -14.26
C ALA A 69 1.02 -4.68 -14.95
N PRO A 70 0.24 -4.10 -15.89
CA PRO A 70 0.65 -2.89 -16.59
C PRO A 70 1.03 -1.88 -15.53
N ASP A 71 2.16 -1.22 -15.73
CA ASP A 71 2.72 -0.19 -14.86
C ASP A 71 1.61 0.54 -14.09
N THR A 72 1.31 0.07 -12.87
CA THR A 72 0.69 0.93 -11.88
C THR A 72 1.78 1.94 -11.67
N THR A 73 1.66 3.08 -12.35
CA THR A 73 2.51 4.25 -12.24
C THR A 73 2.80 4.42 -10.75
N HIS A 74 3.96 3.91 -10.38
CA HIS A 74 4.51 4.09 -9.07
C HIS A 74 4.78 5.58 -9.05
N PHE A 75 3.89 6.35 -8.45
CA PHE A 75 4.18 7.71 -8.08
C PHE A 75 5.24 7.68 -6.97
N GLN A 76 6.48 7.40 -7.37
CA GLN A 76 7.70 7.59 -6.61
C GLN A 76 8.05 9.08 -6.66
N ALA A 77 7.18 9.94 -6.13
CA ALA A 77 7.71 11.17 -5.55
C ALA A 77 8.40 10.76 -4.26
N GLY A 78 9.73 10.71 -4.34
CA GLY A 78 10.62 10.12 -3.35
C GLY A 78 10.26 10.48 -1.91
N LEU A 79 9.95 9.44 -1.13
CA LEU A 79 10.12 9.38 0.31
C LEU A 79 10.40 7.91 0.63
N GLU A 80 11.66 7.50 0.55
CA GLU A 80 12.16 6.21 1.08
C GLU A 80 12.21 6.20 2.62
N GLU A 81 11.26 6.82 3.29
CA GLU A 81 11.17 6.73 4.74
C GLU A 81 10.34 5.51 5.11
N ALA A 82 11.03 4.49 5.63
CA ALA A 82 10.46 3.32 6.27
C ALA A 82 9.18 3.70 7.04
N GLN A 83 8.09 2.99 6.72
CA GLN A 83 6.75 3.16 7.29
C GLN A 83 6.80 3.29 8.82
N LYS A 84 6.96 4.51 9.32
CA LYS A 84 6.76 4.84 10.72
C LYS A 84 5.26 4.78 10.95
N PRO A 85 4.75 4.10 12.01
CA PRO A 85 3.33 4.07 12.29
C PRO A 85 2.80 5.49 12.35
N LEU A 86 1.81 5.77 11.49
CA LEU A 86 1.22 7.08 11.35
C LEU A 86 0.33 7.34 12.57
N VAL A 87 0.87 8.01 13.59
CA VAL A 87 0.15 8.37 14.81
C VAL A 87 -0.41 9.79 14.66
N LEU A 88 -1.47 9.93 13.87
CA LEU A 88 -2.16 11.21 13.69
C LEU A 88 -3.47 11.22 14.50
N PRO A 89 -3.83 12.35 15.15
CA PRO A 89 -5.12 12.46 15.84
C PRO A 89 -6.25 12.40 14.81
N VAL A 90 -7.24 11.55 15.05
CA VAL A 90 -8.40 11.40 14.16
C VAL A 90 -9.38 12.56 14.38
N ARG A 91 -9.63 13.31 13.31
CA ARG A 91 -10.61 14.38 13.21
C ARG A 91 -11.59 14.00 12.11
N THR A 92 -12.65 13.29 12.49
CA THR A 92 -13.65 12.73 11.57
C THR A 92 -14.20 13.75 10.56
N PRO A 93 -14.55 14.99 10.95
CA PRO A 93 -15.08 15.97 9.99
C PRO A 93 -14.09 16.31 8.86
N MET A 94 -12.83 16.50 9.21
CA MET A 94 -11.76 16.79 8.25
C MET A 94 -11.49 15.60 7.33
N LEU A 95 -11.54 14.37 7.87
CA LEU A 95 -11.39 13.17 7.05
C LEU A 95 -12.51 13.05 6.01
N CYS A 96 -13.76 13.28 6.42
CA CYS A 96 -14.90 13.28 5.49
C CYS A 96 -14.75 14.34 4.40
N GLU A 97 -14.33 15.56 4.77
CA GLU A 97 -14.08 16.65 3.82
C GLU A 97 -13.01 16.28 2.79
N ILE A 98 -11.90 15.66 3.24
CA ILE A 98 -10.83 15.18 2.38
C ILE A 98 -11.33 14.10 1.43
N MET A 99 -12.11 13.13 1.92
CA MET A 99 -12.67 12.07 1.08
C MET A 99 -13.58 12.64 -0.01
N SER A 100 -14.45 13.60 0.33
CA SER A 100 -15.31 14.27 -0.64
C SER A 100 -14.52 15.11 -1.66
N ALA A 101 -13.47 15.80 -1.22
CA ALA A 101 -12.62 16.60 -2.11
C ALA A 101 -11.85 15.71 -3.10
N LEU A 102 -11.31 14.58 -2.64
CA LEU A 102 -10.62 13.61 -3.49
C LEU A 102 -11.57 12.96 -4.50
N ASP A 103 -12.73 12.49 -4.07
CA ASP A 103 -13.75 11.92 -4.96
C ASP A 103 -14.14 12.90 -6.08
N THR A 104 -14.33 14.18 -5.73
CA THR A 104 -14.62 15.24 -6.70
C THR A 104 -13.46 15.43 -7.69
N CYS A 105 -12.22 15.47 -7.20
CA CYS A 105 -11.04 15.67 -8.06
C CYS A 105 -10.80 14.49 -9.00
N PHE A 106 -10.92 13.25 -8.51
CA PHE A 106 -10.74 12.04 -9.32
C PHE A 106 -11.80 11.92 -10.42
N LYS A 107 -13.06 12.24 -10.12
CA LYS A 107 -14.13 12.33 -11.12
C LYS A 107 -13.84 13.38 -12.19
N ASN A 108 -13.32 14.54 -11.80
CA ASN A 108 -12.99 15.62 -12.74
C ASN A 108 -11.87 15.27 -13.71
N ILE A 109 -10.94 14.38 -13.34
CA ILE A 109 -9.86 13.91 -14.22
C ILE A 109 -10.18 12.58 -14.90
N SER A 110 -11.40 12.05 -14.73
CA SER A 110 -11.83 10.74 -15.24
C SER A 110 -10.86 9.60 -14.87
N TYR A 111 -10.34 9.61 -13.65
CA TYR A 111 -9.43 8.59 -13.13
C TYR A 111 -10.09 7.84 -11.97
N GLU A 112 -10.04 6.51 -12.02
CA GLU A 112 -10.51 5.65 -10.93
C GLU A 112 -9.31 5.11 -10.15
N PRO A 113 -8.96 5.71 -9.00
CA PRO A 113 -7.87 5.21 -8.17
C PRO A 113 -8.28 3.88 -7.52
N ASN A 114 -7.31 2.99 -7.33
CA ASN A 114 -7.52 1.88 -6.42
C ASN A 114 -7.53 2.38 -4.95
N LEU A 115 -8.00 1.52 -4.03
CA LEU A 115 -8.16 1.87 -2.62
C LEU A 115 -6.85 2.38 -1.98
N GLU A 116 -5.72 1.77 -2.30
CA GLU A 116 -4.42 2.16 -1.76
C GLU A 116 -4.01 3.54 -2.23
N GLN A 117 -4.12 3.83 -3.54
CA GLN A 117 -3.82 5.14 -4.10
C GLN A 117 -4.71 6.23 -3.50
N PHE A 118 -6.00 5.95 -3.39
CA PHE A 118 -6.96 6.87 -2.76
C PHE A 118 -6.58 7.15 -1.30
N TRP A 119 -6.23 6.10 -0.55
CA TRP A 119 -5.84 6.22 0.85
C TRP A 119 -4.53 6.99 1.04
N GLN A 120 -3.52 6.77 0.18
CA GLN A 120 -2.26 7.53 0.19
C GLN A 120 -2.50 9.02 -0.08
N CYS A 121 -3.41 9.35 -0.99
CA CYS A 121 -3.83 10.74 -1.20
C CYS A 121 -4.49 11.32 0.06
N ALA A 122 -5.42 10.58 0.66
CA ALA A 122 -6.12 11.01 1.86
C ALA A 122 -5.13 11.28 3.00
N ILE A 123 -4.15 10.39 3.24
CA ILE A 123 -3.10 10.58 4.25
C ILE A 123 -2.27 11.84 3.99
N ARG A 124 -1.88 12.08 2.74
CA ARG A 124 -1.05 13.25 2.39
C ARG A 124 -1.78 14.56 2.60
N VAL A 125 -3.03 14.64 2.15
CA VAL A 125 -3.88 15.81 2.38
C VAL A 125 -4.10 15.99 3.88
N TYR A 126 -4.39 14.92 4.61
CA TYR A 126 -4.60 14.97 6.06
C TYR A 126 -3.36 15.48 6.82
N SER A 127 -2.18 14.99 6.44
CA SER A 127 -0.90 15.41 7.03
C SER A 127 -0.57 16.86 6.70
N TYR A 128 -0.83 17.29 5.46
CA TYR A 128 -0.66 18.68 5.04
C TYR A 128 -1.58 19.62 5.84
N THR A 129 -2.87 19.28 5.95
CA THR A 129 -3.85 20.08 6.68
C THR A 129 -3.51 20.19 8.17
N LEU A 130 -3.03 19.11 8.80
CA LEU A 130 -2.61 19.15 10.20
C LEU A 130 -1.36 20.00 10.46
N GLY A 131 -0.49 20.14 9.47
CA GLY A 131 0.72 20.97 9.56
C GLY A 131 0.46 22.47 9.38
N SER A 132 -0.75 22.86 8.95
CA SER A 132 -1.14 24.26 8.71
C SER A 132 -1.48 24.98 10.02
N THR A 133 -1.23 26.30 10.06
CA THR A 133 -1.65 27.18 11.15
C THR A 133 -3.16 27.29 11.29
N ASP A 134 -3.90 27.03 10.21
CA ASP A 134 -5.35 26.91 10.18
C ASP A 134 -5.72 25.59 9.46
N PRO A 135 -6.24 24.57 10.16
CA PRO A 135 -6.44 23.23 9.62
C PRO A 135 -7.70 23.15 8.76
N ILE A 136 -7.66 23.86 7.63
CA ILE A 136 -8.68 23.85 6.57
C ILE A 136 -8.13 23.06 5.39
N VAL A 137 -8.95 22.22 4.77
CA VAL A 137 -8.55 21.44 3.60
C VAL A 137 -8.31 22.40 2.43
N ASP A 138 -7.08 22.44 1.90
CA ASP A 138 -6.70 23.28 0.77
C ASP A 138 -7.10 22.64 -0.57
N PRO A 139 -8.12 23.16 -1.29
CA PRO A 139 -8.59 22.55 -2.53
C PRO A 139 -7.53 22.57 -3.64
N LYS A 140 -6.64 23.57 -3.65
CA LYS A 140 -5.58 23.68 -4.67
C LYS A 140 -4.54 22.59 -4.47
N PHE A 141 -4.20 22.29 -3.22
CA PHE A 141 -3.29 21.20 -2.88
C PHE A 141 -3.88 19.85 -3.29
N VAL A 142 -5.16 19.60 -2.97
CA VAL A 142 -5.86 18.36 -3.37
C VAL A 142 -5.85 18.19 -4.88
N GLN A 143 -6.19 19.25 -5.63
CA GLN A 143 -6.20 19.22 -7.09
C GLN A 143 -4.81 18.97 -7.68
N TRP A 144 -3.78 19.66 -7.18
CA TRP A 144 -2.40 19.44 -7.60
C TRP A 144 -1.95 18.00 -7.35
N LEU A 145 -2.28 17.44 -6.18
CA LEU A 145 -1.92 16.09 -5.80
C LEU A 145 -2.58 15.04 -6.71
N VAL A 146 -3.86 15.22 -7.03
CA VAL A 146 -4.60 14.31 -7.91
C VAL A 146 -4.13 14.41 -9.36
N ASN A 147 -3.79 15.60 -9.85
CA ASN A 147 -3.27 15.79 -11.22
C ASN A 147 -1.94 15.05 -11.46
N LYS A 148 -1.14 14.84 -10.41
CA LYS A 148 0.09 14.05 -10.49
C LYS A 148 -0.11 12.55 -10.76
N PHE A 149 -1.34 12.04 -10.73
CA PHE A 149 -1.65 10.67 -11.15
C PHE A 149 -1.86 10.53 -12.67
N LYS A 150 -1.98 11.66 -13.39
CA LYS A 150 -2.18 11.68 -14.84
C LYS A 150 -0.87 11.79 -15.64
N GLU A 151 0.21 12.23 -15.00
CA GLU A 151 1.57 12.31 -15.55
C GLU A 151 2.31 10.98 -15.40
#